data_AF-A0A1M7REC9-F1
#
_entry.id   AF-A0A1M7REC9-F1
#
_cell.length_a   1.000
_cell.length_b   1.000
_cell.length_c   1.000
_cell.angle_alpha   90.00
_cell.angle_beta   90.00
_cell.angle_gamma   90.00
#
_symmetry.space_group_name_H-M   'P 1'
#
loop_
_entity.id
_entity.type
_entity.pdbx_description
1 polymer ?
#
loop_
_entity_poly.entity_id
_entity_poly.type
_entity_poly.pdbx_seq_one_letter_code
_entity_poly.pdbx_strand_id
1 'polypeptide(L)'
;MDRHAATRRLKHLAATAGIRMPRMHPHMLRHTFVTTMLDAGVSLHDTQIAARHAHPRTTMRYDRARKNLDRRPNFILAAYMASGS
;
A
#
# COMPACT_ATOMS: atom_id res chain seq x y z
N MET A 1 0.65 22.80 -9.69
CA MET A 1 0.65 21.74 -10.71
C MET A 1 -0.78 21.25 -10.89
N ASP A 2 -1.31 21.24 -12.12
CA ASP A 2 -2.65 20.70 -12.41
C ASP A 2 -2.63 19.19 -12.73
N ARG A 3 -3.81 18.58 -12.86
CA ARG A 3 -3.98 17.14 -13.16
C ARG A 3 -3.34 16.69 -14.48
N HIS A 4 -3.34 17.55 -15.49
CA HIS A 4 -2.74 17.27 -16.80
C HIS A 4 -1.21 17.39 -16.73
N ALA A 5 -0.69 18.38 -16.00
CA ALA A 5 0.73 18.53 -15.72
C ALA A 5 1.29 17.33 -14.97
N ALA A 6 0.60 16.83 -13.93
CA ALA A 6 0.98 15.61 -13.22
C ALA A 6 1.02 14.39 -14.15
N THR A 7 0.02 14.25 -15.02
CA THR A 7 -0.05 13.15 -15.99
C THR A 7 1.10 13.22 -17.01
N ARG A 8 1.40 14.42 -17.55
CA ARG A 8 2.53 14.60 -18.48
C ARG A 8 3.87 14.28 -17.82
N ARG A 9 4.08 14.77 -16.59
CA ARG A 9 5.30 14.50 -15.81
C ARG A 9 5.50 13.01 -15.58
N LEU A 10 4.43 12.31 -15.17
CA LEU A 10 4.46 10.86 -14.99
C LEU A 10 4.83 10.13 -16.28
N LYS A 11 4.19 10.47 -17.41
CA LYS A 11 4.49 9.84 -18.71
C LYS A 11 5.93 10.05 -19.13
N HIS A 12 6.48 11.24 -18.92
CA HIS A 12 7.88 11.53 -19.21
C HIS A 12 8.83 10.66 -18.37
N LEU A 13 8.61 10.62 -17.04
CA LEU A 13 9.44 9.80 -16.14
C LEU A 13 9.37 8.31 -16.49
N ALA A 14 8.17 7.80 -16.81
CA ALA A 14 7.99 6.42 -17.21
C ALA A 14 8.70 6.08 -18.54
N ALA A 15 8.70 7.00 -19.51
CA ALA A 15 9.45 6.84 -20.75
C ALA A 15 10.96 6.77 -20.48
N THR A 16 11.49 7.66 -19.64
CA THR A 16 12.90 7.63 -19.21
C THR A 16 13.25 6.33 -18.50
N ALA A 17 12.33 5.78 -17.68
CA ALA A 17 12.52 4.53 -16.97
C ALA A 17 12.26 3.27 -17.82
N GLY A 18 11.89 3.40 -19.11
CA GLY A 18 11.54 2.27 -19.96
C GLY A 18 10.24 1.55 -19.59
N ILE A 19 9.39 2.14 -18.74
CA ILE A 19 8.14 1.54 -18.24
C ILE A 19 7.01 1.81 -19.22
N ARG A 20 6.44 0.75 -19.81
CA ARG A 20 5.27 0.82 -20.69
C ARG A 20 4.08 0.14 -20.04
N MET A 21 3.08 0.93 -19.66
CA MET A 21 1.82 0.42 -19.11
C MET A 21 0.60 1.10 -19.76
N PRO A 22 -0.48 0.35 -20.03
CA PRO A 22 -1.73 0.93 -20.52
C PRO A 22 -2.35 1.85 -19.47
N ARG A 23 -2.99 2.95 -19.92
CA ARG A 23 -3.77 3.88 -19.08
C ARG A 23 -3.00 4.48 -17.89
N MET A 24 -1.71 4.76 -18.08
CA MET A 24 -0.89 5.39 -17.06
C MET A 24 -1.39 6.77 -16.65
N HIS A 25 -1.65 6.93 -15.36
CA HIS A 25 -2.14 8.15 -14.72
C HIS A 25 -1.68 8.23 -13.25
N PRO A 26 -1.64 9.43 -12.62
CA PRO A 26 -1.05 9.62 -11.29
C PRO A 26 -1.61 8.73 -10.18
N HIS A 27 -2.89 8.35 -10.25
CA HIS A 27 -3.52 7.52 -9.22
C HIS A 27 -2.93 6.11 -9.13
N MET A 28 -2.29 5.60 -10.19
CA MET A 28 -1.57 4.33 -10.13
C MET A 28 -0.42 4.36 -9.13
N LEU A 29 0.32 5.48 -9.04
CA LEU A 29 1.38 5.62 -8.05
C LEU A 29 0.83 5.57 -6.63
N ARG A 30 -0.38 6.10 -6.42
CA ARG A 30 -1.06 6.00 -5.13
C ARG A 30 -1.46 4.56 -4.80
N HIS A 31 -1.92 3.79 -5.79
CA HIS A 31 -2.15 2.36 -5.60
C HIS A 31 -0.86 1.62 -5.18
N THR A 32 0.25 1.90 -5.88
CA THR A 32 1.57 1.34 -5.54
C THR A 32 1.98 1.73 -4.13
N PHE A 33 1.90 3.00 -3.78
CA PHE A 33 2.24 3.51 -2.44
C PHE A 33 1.52 2.75 -1.32
N VAL A 34 0.19 2.62 -1.40
CA VAL A 34 -0.60 1.91 -0.37
C VAL A 34 -0.27 0.42 -0.34
N THR A 35 -0.10 -0.21 -1.50
CA THR A 35 0.24 -1.64 -1.58
C THR A 35 1.60 -1.91 -0.95
N THR A 36 2.62 -1.13 -1.32
CA THR A 36 4.00 -1.33 -0.87
C THR A 36 4.15 -1.10 0.64
N MET A 37 3.43 -0.14 1.23
CA MET A 37 3.42 0.03 2.69
C MET A 37 2.91 -1.23 3.42
N LEU A 38 1.81 -1.81 2.94
CA LEU A 38 1.23 -3.00 3.55
C LEU A 38 2.11 -4.25 3.33
N ASP A 39 2.69 -4.40 2.14
CA ASP A 39 3.64 -5.48 1.84
C ASP A 39 4.88 -5.38 2.73
N ALA A 40 5.36 -4.16 3.00
CA ALA A 40 6.46 -3.89 3.94
C ALA A 40 6.08 -4.13 5.42
N GLY A 41 4.83 -4.46 5.73
CA GLY A 41 4.36 -4.75 7.08
C GLY A 41 3.96 -3.53 7.90
N VAL A 42 3.84 -2.34 7.29
CA VAL A 42 3.27 -1.17 7.95
C VAL A 42 1.81 -1.48 8.31
N SER A 43 1.38 -1.02 9.49
CA SER A 43 0.03 -1.30 9.97
C SER A 43 -1.04 -0.73 9.01
N LEU A 44 -2.22 -1.36 9.00
CA LEU A 44 -3.36 -0.87 8.22
C LEU A 44 -3.74 0.57 8.62
N HIS A 45 -3.65 0.89 9.91
CA HIS A 45 -3.99 2.19 10.46
C HIS A 45 -3.02 3.28 9.98
N ASP A 46 -1.71 3.04 10.07
CA ASP A 46 -0.71 4.04 9.66
C ASP A 46 -0.72 4.22 8.15
N THR A 47 -0.94 3.13 7.40
CA THR A 47 -1.15 3.19 5.96
C THR A 47 -2.41 3.99 5.60
N GLN A 48 -3.50 3.84 6.36
CA GLN A 48 -4.72 4.62 6.17
C GLN A 48 -4.48 6.12 6.39
N ILE A 49 -3.76 6.48 7.45
CA ILE A 49 -3.38 7.87 7.75
C ILE A 49 -2.50 8.43 6.64
N ALA A 50 -1.44 7.71 6.25
CA ALA A 50 -0.54 8.12 5.18
C ALA A 50 -1.27 8.30 3.83
N ALA A 51 -2.23 7.42 3.54
CA ALA A 51 -3.08 7.56 2.37
C ALA A 51 -4.09 8.70 2.51
N ARG A 52 -4.41 9.18 3.72
CA ARG A 52 -5.53 10.11 3.99
C ARG A 52 -6.88 9.52 3.58
N HIS A 53 -7.08 8.24 3.89
CA HIS A 53 -8.33 7.55 3.65
C HIS A 53 -9.31 7.77 4.79
N ALA A 54 -10.52 8.25 4.45
CA ALA A 54 -11.56 8.51 5.43
C ALA A 54 -12.08 7.23 6.11
N HIS A 55 -12.12 6.11 5.39
CA HIS A 55 -12.65 4.85 5.90
C HIS A 55 -11.62 3.73 5.74
N PRO A 56 -11.36 2.89 6.77
CA PRO A 56 -10.42 1.76 6.66
C PRO A 56 -10.71 0.82 5.48
N ARG A 57 -11.98 0.65 5.09
CA ARG A 57 -12.39 -0.21 3.96
C ARG A 57 -11.70 0.16 2.65
N THR A 58 -11.32 1.43 2.43
CA THR A 58 -10.60 1.83 1.20
C THR A 58 -9.15 1.40 1.23
N THR A 59 -8.47 1.46 2.39
CA THR A 59 -7.11 0.91 2.60
C THR A 59 -7.13 -0.61 2.60
N MET A 60 -8.18 -1.21 3.17
CA MET A 60 -8.31 -2.65 3.28
C MET A 60 -8.23 -3.33 1.91
N ARG A 61 -8.78 -2.76 0.85
CA ARG A 61 -8.72 -3.34 -0.52
C ARG A 61 -7.30 -3.71 -0.99
N TYR A 62 -6.27 -3.09 -0.42
CA TYR A 62 -4.86 -3.31 -0.79
C TYR A 62 -4.14 -4.37 0.03
N ASP A 63 -4.68 -4.72 1.20
CA ASP A 63 -4.07 -5.71 2.08
C ASP A 63 -4.28 -7.11 1.49
N ARG A 64 -3.22 -7.56 0.79
CA ARG A 64 -3.08 -8.90 0.21
C ARG A 64 -2.64 -9.92 1.25
N ALA A 65 -2.04 -9.45 2.36
CA ALA A 65 -1.55 -10.28 3.45
C ALA A 65 -2.68 -10.92 4.26
N ARG A 66 -3.95 -10.52 4.09
CA ARG A 66 -5.11 -11.24 4.67
C ARG A 66 -5.13 -12.74 4.47
N LYS A 67 -4.50 -13.24 3.40
CA LYS A 67 -4.43 -14.68 3.11
C LYS A 67 -3.17 -15.35 3.65
N ASN A 68 -2.25 -14.61 4.27
CA ASN A 68 -1.00 -15.13 4.77
C ASN A 68 -1.21 -15.73 6.18
N LEU A 69 -0.99 -17.04 6.30
CA LEU A 69 -1.20 -17.80 7.54
C LEU A 69 -0.12 -17.52 8.60
N ASP A 70 1.09 -17.14 8.17
CA ASP A 70 2.25 -16.95 9.04
C ASP A 70 2.16 -15.69 9.92
N ARG A 71 1.26 -14.77 9.58
CA ARG A 71 1.02 -13.52 10.30
C ARG A 71 -0.27 -13.54 11.12
N ARG A 72 -0.83 -14.73 11.40
CA ARG A 72 -2.05 -14.80 12.22
C ARG A 72 -1.78 -14.24 13.63
N PRO A 73 -2.64 -13.33 14.13
CA PRO A 73 -2.48 -12.74 15.46
C PRO A 73 -2.33 -13.78 16.57
N ASN A 74 -2.92 -14.97 16.38
CA ASN A 74 -2.83 -16.07 17.34
C ASN A 74 -1.39 -16.51 17.63
N PHE A 75 -0.49 -16.51 16.65
CA PHE A 75 0.91 -16.89 16.87
C PHE A 75 1.66 -15.82 17.67
N ILE A 76 1.38 -14.54 17.39
CA ILE A 76 1.96 -13.41 18.13
C ILE A 76 1.45 -13.40 19.57
N LEU A 77 0.14 -13.60 19.76
CA LEU A 77 -0.47 -13.68 21.09
C LEU A 77 0.08 -14.86 21.90
N ALA A 78 0.23 -16.03 21.28
CA ALA A 78 0.81 -17.20 21.92
C ALA A 78 2.26 -16.94 22.35
N ALA A 79 3.08 -16.34 21.48
CA ALA A 79 4.45 -15.96 21.81
C ALA A 79 4.51 -14.95 22.97
N TYR A 80 3.65 -13.92 22.96
CA TYR A 80 3.56 -12.94 24.04
C TYR A 80 3.16 -13.58 25.38
N MET A 81 2.12 -14.43 25.38
CA MET A 81 1.68 -15.17 26.57
C MET A 81 2.77 -16.10 27.11
N ALA A 82 3.50 -16.79 26.21
CA ALA A 82 4.60 -17.68 26.58
C ALA A 82 5.82 -16.93 27.13
N SER A 83 6.07 -15.69 26.69
CA SER A 83 7.19 -14.87 27.17
C SER A 83 6.97 -14.23 28.56
N GLY A 84 5.74 -14.28 29.07
CA GLY A 84 5.37 -13.75 30.39
C GLY A 84 5.29 -14.80 31.50
N SER A 85 5.76 -16.03 31.24
CA SER A 85 5.87 -17.14 32.21
C SER A 85 7.33 -17.38 32.56
#